data_AF-A0A7K1A3X0-F1
#
_entry.id   AF-A0A7K1A3X0-F1
#
_cell.length_a   1.000
_cell.length_b   1.000
_cell.length_c   1.000
_cell.angle_alpha   90.00
_cell.angle_beta   90.00
_cell.angle_gamma   90.00
#
_symmetry.space_group_name_H-M   'P 1'
#
loop_
_entity.id
_entity.type
_entity.pdbx_description
1 polymer ?
#
loop_
_entity_poly.entity_id
_entity_poly.type
_entity_poly.pdbx_seq_one_letter_code
_entity_poly.pdbx_strand_id
1 'polypeptide(L)'
;MTASTGGTAARRAAREAASAKSAKGKLASTPAAGSNRRRDLDPDALAALEEERDFLLRSLQDLEREHAAGDVDDSDYKELKDDYTARAAAAIRAIDDRTTAVKSLRPQRNWKRTALGLVLVGVLAVGAGWIVFRNAGTRAPGQGLTGDARQDSANLILQAQGLTGQAQASLQAGDSAKALKQFESAVQTYDKALEISPENVQAMTYRGWVLHTIALNSEASVAAELDQQARKYLDEAIATDPTFSDARVFRAILERNAGEFAAAKVDLDAIDMNAIPMYMISMVNGVKEDVAAGRRD
;
A
#
# COMPACT_ATOMS: atom_id res chain seq x y z
N MET A 1 -62.54 -3.80 -14.23
CA MET A 1 -61.74 -3.92 -15.47
C MET A 1 -61.57 -2.52 -16.06
N THR A 2 -60.38 -2.17 -16.59
CA THR A 2 -60.08 -1.07 -17.54
C THR A 2 -60.74 0.31 -17.26
N ALA A 3 -60.12 1.35 -16.68
CA ALA A 3 -58.79 1.96 -16.85
C ALA A 3 -58.58 2.77 -18.16
N SER A 4 -57.98 3.97 -17.99
CA SER A 4 -57.42 4.89 -19.01
C SER A 4 -58.41 5.54 -20.00
N THR A 5 -58.25 6.78 -20.50
CA THR A 5 -57.44 7.98 -20.13
C THR A 5 -58.17 9.22 -20.75
N GLY A 6 -57.80 10.51 -20.63
CA GLY A 6 -56.66 11.25 -20.10
C GLY A 6 -56.51 12.60 -20.87
N GLY A 7 -55.77 13.58 -20.33
CA GLY A 7 -55.30 14.77 -21.06
C GLY A 7 -56.34 15.88 -21.35
N THR A 8 -56.47 16.92 -20.53
CA THR A 8 -55.71 18.19 -20.61
C THR A 8 -55.49 18.76 -22.02
N ALA A 9 -56.16 19.88 -22.32
CA ALA A 9 -55.62 21.14 -22.86
C ALA A 9 -56.68 21.90 -23.69
N ALA A 10 -56.68 23.23 -23.56
CA ALA A 10 -57.56 24.16 -24.25
C ALA A 10 -59.07 24.01 -23.89
N ARG A 11 -59.85 25.07 -23.65
CA ARG A 11 -59.66 26.52 -23.90
C ARG A 11 -60.17 27.22 -22.62
N ARG A 12 -59.47 28.16 -21.98
CA ARG A 12 -58.72 29.31 -22.51
C ARG A 12 -59.54 30.17 -23.49
N ALA A 13 -60.82 30.39 -23.18
CA ALA A 13 -61.67 31.40 -23.84
C ALA A 13 -62.94 31.71 -23.00
N ALA A 14 -62.77 32.31 -21.81
CA ALA A 14 -63.81 32.97 -20.98
C ALA A 14 -63.19 33.45 -19.64
N ARG A 15 -62.03 34.10 -19.61
CA ARG A 15 -61.89 35.58 -19.69
C ARG A 15 -63.22 36.37 -19.68
N GLU A 16 -63.24 37.42 -18.86
CA GLU A 16 -64.18 38.56 -18.93
C GLU A 16 -65.64 38.33 -18.47
N ALA A 17 -65.78 38.05 -17.18
CA ALA A 17 -66.71 38.80 -16.32
C ALA A 17 -66.00 39.07 -14.98
N ALA A 18 -65.51 40.29 -14.75
CA ALA A 18 -66.21 41.27 -13.92
C ALA A 18 -66.42 40.74 -12.48
N SER A 19 -65.41 40.86 -11.62
CA SER A 19 -65.21 42.01 -10.72
C SER A 19 -66.20 42.10 -9.55
N ALA A 20 -65.72 41.92 -8.31
CA ALA A 20 -65.97 42.84 -7.18
C ALA A 20 -65.27 42.39 -5.89
N LYS A 21 -64.74 43.38 -5.14
CA LYS A 21 -64.53 43.42 -3.65
C LYS A 21 -63.71 42.26 -3.04
N SER A 22 -62.56 42.54 -2.42
CA SER A 22 -62.47 43.37 -1.20
C SER A 22 -61.01 43.87 -1.02
N ALA A 23 -60.72 45.19 -0.97
CA ALA A 23 -60.63 45.97 0.28
C ALA A 23 -60.32 45.11 1.52
N LYS A 24 -59.25 45.29 2.31
CA LYS A 24 -58.74 46.53 2.92
C LYS A 24 -57.49 46.14 3.74
N GLY A 25 -56.40 46.90 3.72
CA GLY A 25 -55.22 46.57 4.54
C GLY A 25 -53.97 47.37 4.18
N LYS A 26 -53.77 48.50 4.88
CA LYS A 26 -52.66 49.44 4.63
C LYS A 26 -51.51 49.15 5.58
N LEU A 27 -50.34 48.76 5.07
CA LEU A 27 -49.05 48.92 5.77
C LEU A 27 -47.98 49.34 4.78
N ALA A 28 -47.17 50.32 5.17
CA ALA A 28 -46.05 50.79 4.38
C ALA A 28 -44.89 49.78 4.46
N SER A 29 -44.32 49.40 3.32
CA SER A 29 -43.06 48.66 3.24
C SER A 29 -41.98 49.55 2.62
N THR A 30 -41.04 49.97 3.45
CA THR A 30 -39.74 50.55 3.04
C THR A 30 -39.14 49.72 1.89
N PRO A 31 -38.58 50.34 0.83
CA PRO A 31 -37.95 49.57 -0.25
C PRO A 31 -36.78 48.76 0.31
N ALA A 32 -36.85 47.43 0.14
CA ALA A 32 -35.90 46.51 0.76
C ALA A 32 -34.51 46.63 0.11
N ALA A 33 -33.50 47.04 0.88
CA ALA A 33 -32.10 47.22 0.47
C ALA A 33 -31.34 45.93 0.03
N GLY A 34 -32.09 44.84 -0.24
CA GLY A 34 -31.61 43.60 -0.83
C GLY A 34 -31.92 43.44 -2.32
N SER A 35 -32.84 44.22 -2.91
CA SER A 35 -33.15 44.15 -4.35
C SER A 35 -32.07 44.81 -5.21
N ASN A 36 -31.56 45.99 -4.81
CA ASN A 36 -30.47 46.66 -5.51
C ASN A 36 -29.20 45.79 -5.48
N ARG A 37 -28.78 45.32 -4.30
CA ARG A 37 -27.58 44.48 -4.12
C ARG A 37 -27.53 43.21 -4.98
N ARG A 38 -28.66 42.72 -5.50
CA ARG A 38 -28.69 41.60 -6.47
C ARG A 38 -28.47 42.07 -7.91
N ARG A 39 -28.99 43.24 -8.30
CA ARG A 39 -28.74 43.86 -9.62
C ARG A 39 -27.31 44.39 -9.75
N ASP A 40 -26.72 44.85 -8.64
CA ASP A 40 -25.35 45.39 -8.61
C ASP A 40 -24.28 44.31 -8.86
N LEU A 41 -24.66 43.03 -8.80
CA LEU A 41 -23.78 41.86 -8.95
C LEU A 41 -24.20 40.93 -10.10
N ASP A 42 -25.17 41.37 -10.90
CA ASP A 42 -25.71 40.62 -12.04
C ASP A 42 -24.81 40.84 -13.28
N PRO A 43 -24.15 39.80 -13.82
CA PRO A 43 -23.26 39.96 -14.97
C PRO A 43 -24.00 40.39 -16.24
N ASP A 44 -25.25 39.95 -16.42
CA ASP A 44 -26.04 40.30 -17.61
C ASP A 44 -26.41 41.79 -17.58
N ALA A 45 -26.70 42.31 -16.38
CA ALA A 45 -26.95 43.73 -16.16
C ALA A 45 -25.69 44.59 -16.30
N LEU A 46 -24.48 44.03 -16.13
CA LEU A 46 -23.22 44.72 -16.41
C LEU A 46 -22.98 44.78 -17.92
N ALA A 47 -23.11 43.65 -18.62
CA ALA A 47 -22.98 43.58 -20.08
C ALA A 47 -23.91 44.57 -20.79
N ALA A 48 -25.17 44.69 -20.35
CA ALA A 48 -26.11 45.67 -20.91
C ALA A 48 -25.66 47.14 -20.75
N LEU A 49 -24.96 47.48 -19.65
CA LEU A 49 -24.40 48.84 -19.47
C LEU A 49 -23.17 49.07 -20.36
N GLU A 50 -22.37 48.03 -20.60
CA GLU A 50 -21.23 48.11 -21.51
C GLU A 50 -21.69 48.26 -22.96
N GLU A 51 -22.74 47.53 -23.37
CA GLU A 51 -23.39 47.70 -24.66
C GLU A 51 -24.00 49.10 -24.83
N GLU A 52 -24.71 49.64 -23.81
CA GLU A 52 -25.25 51.02 -23.87
C GLU A 52 -24.12 52.06 -23.96
N ARG A 53 -23.06 51.93 -23.15
CA ARG A 53 -21.85 52.78 -23.24
C ARG A 53 -21.28 52.77 -24.65
N ASP A 54 -21.04 51.58 -25.21
CA ASP A 54 -20.39 51.43 -26.51
C ASP A 54 -21.29 51.87 -27.67
N PHE A 55 -22.61 51.76 -27.53
CA PHE A 55 -23.57 52.39 -28.44
C PHE A 55 -23.46 53.91 -28.39
N LEU A 56 -23.60 54.52 -27.20
CA LEU A 56 -23.60 55.98 -27.03
C LEU A 56 -22.28 56.64 -27.48
N LEU A 57 -21.14 56.01 -27.23
CA LEU A 57 -19.84 56.50 -27.69
C LEU A 57 -19.70 56.45 -29.22
N ARG A 58 -20.29 55.44 -29.88
CA ARG A 58 -20.36 55.39 -31.36
C ARG A 58 -21.31 56.47 -31.88
N SER A 59 -22.51 56.60 -31.32
CA SER A 59 -23.46 57.65 -31.71
C SER A 59 -22.90 59.07 -31.53
N LEU A 60 -22.08 59.33 -30.51
CA LEU A 60 -21.35 60.59 -30.37
C LEU A 60 -20.34 60.82 -31.49
N GLN A 61 -19.53 59.80 -31.81
CA GLN A 61 -18.57 59.88 -32.93
C GLN A 61 -19.26 60.00 -34.29
N ASP A 62 -20.45 59.44 -34.45
CA ASP A 62 -21.25 59.53 -35.68
C ASP A 62 -21.84 60.93 -35.82
N LEU A 63 -22.49 61.45 -34.77
CA LEU A 63 -23.01 62.82 -34.68
C LEU A 63 -21.93 63.89 -34.93
N GLU A 64 -20.71 63.68 -34.41
CA GLU A 64 -19.57 64.57 -34.67
C GLU A 64 -19.12 64.58 -36.14
N ARG A 65 -19.31 63.48 -36.88
CA ARG A 65 -19.01 63.44 -38.32
C ARG A 65 -20.14 64.05 -39.16
N GLU A 66 -21.39 63.83 -38.80
CA GLU A 66 -22.55 64.40 -39.49
C GLU A 66 -22.60 65.92 -39.32
N HIS A 67 -22.32 66.44 -38.12
CA HIS A 67 -22.16 67.89 -37.91
C HIS A 67 -20.98 68.47 -38.69
N ALA A 68 -19.83 67.79 -38.72
CA ALA A 68 -18.67 68.22 -39.51
C ALA A 68 -18.90 68.16 -41.03
N ALA A 69 -19.85 67.34 -41.51
CA ALA A 69 -20.30 67.30 -42.90
C ALA A 69 -21.33 68.41 -43.23
N GLY A 70 -21.95 69.02 -42.22
CA GLY A 70 -23.03 69.99 -42.35
C GLY A 70 -24.43 69.36 -42.49
N ASP A 71 -24.56 68.07 -42.19
CA ASP A 71 -25.83 67.32 -42.28
C ASP A 71 -26.75 67.54 -41.05
N VAL A 72 -26.21 68.08 -39.96
CA VAL A 72 -26.91 68.42 -38.70
C VAL A 72 -26.59 69.87 -38.34
N ASP A 73 -27.58 70.65 -37.89
CA ASP A 73 -27.36 72.05 -37.49
C ASP A 73 -26.74 72.22 -36.09
N ASP A 74 -26.21 73.41 -35.81
CA ASP A 74 -25.50 73.72 -34.55
C ASP A 74 -26.38 73.60 -33.29
N SER A 75 -27.71 73.76 -33.41
CA SER A 75 -28.65 73.68 -32.30
C SER A 75 -28.94 72.22 -31.96
N ASP A 76 -29.35 71.44 -32.97
CA ASP A 76 -29.66 70.02 -32.85
C ASP A 76 -28.41 69.22 -32.46
N TYR A 77 -27.25 69.54 -33.05
CA TYR A 77 -25.96 68.96 -32.67
C TYR A 77 -25.68 69.14 -31.19
N LYS A 78 -25.88 70.35 -30.66
CA LYS A 78 -25.57 70.66 -29.26
C LYS A 78 -26.52 69.92 -28.31
N GLU A 79 -27.82 69.91 -28.59
CA GLU A 79 -28.81 69.22 -27.75
C GLU A 79 -28.54 67.70 -27.72
N LEU A 80 -28.35 67.07 -28.88
CA LEU A 80 -28.05 65.64 -28.97
C LEU A 80 -26.70 65.27 -28.34
N LYS A 81 -25.67 66.12 -28.52
CA LYS A 81 -24.36 65.92 -27.91
C LYS A 81 -24.43 66.02 -26.38
N ASP A 82 -25.17 66.98 -25.84
CA ASP A 82 -25.33 67.14 -24.40
C ASP A 82 -26.07 65.92 -23.77
N ASP A 83 -27.15 65.40 -24.40
CA ASP A 83 -27.83 64.17 -23.93
C ASP A 83 -26.93 62.94 -24.02
N TYR A 84 -26.35 62.66 -25.19
CA TYR A 84 -25.49 61.47 -25.36
C TYR A 84 -24.26 61.52 -24.44
N THR A 85 -23.67 62.71 -24.21
CA THR A 85 -22.56 62.88 -23.26
C THR A 85 -23.00 62.60 -21.83
N ALA A 86 -24.17 63.12 -21.41
CA ALA A 86 -24.71 62.89 -20.08
C ALA A 86 -25.02 61.40 -19.85
N ARG A 87 -25.62 60.72 -20.83
CA ARG A 87 -25.95 59.29 -20.77
C ARG A 87 -24.70 58.40 -20.79
N ALA A 88 -23.73 58.70 -21.64
CA ALA A 88 -22.46 57.95 -21.68
C ALA A 88 -21.71 58.08 -20.34
N ALA A 89 -21.67 59.28 -19.76
CA ALA A 89 -21.08 59.50 -18.44
C ALA A 89 -21.83 58.76 -17.32
N ALA A 90 -23.17 58.62 -17.42
CA ALA A 90 -23.96 57.83 -16.47
C ALA A 90 -23.66 56.33 -16.57
N ALA A 91 -23.62 55.77 -17.79
CA ALA A 91 -23.28 54.36 -18.03
C ALA A 91 -21.87 54.01 -17.52
N ILE A 92 -20.86 54.85 -17.81
CA ILE A 92 -19.48 54.66 -17.35
C ILE A 92 -19.39 54.63 -15.82
N ARG A 93 -20.05 55.55 -15.11
CA ARG A 93 -20.08 55.56 -13.64
C ARG A 93 -20.74 54.30 -13.07
N ALA A 94 -21.87 53.88 -13.64
CA ALA A 94 -22.57 52.66 -13.21
C ALA A 94 -21.72 51.38 -13.39
N ILE A 95 -20.86 51.33 -14.40
CA ILE A 95 -19.90 50.23 -14.62
C ILE A 95 -18.80 50.25 -13.54
N ASP A 96 -18.24 51.41 -13.21
CA ASP A 96 -17.15 51.52 -12.22
C ASP A 96 -17.65 51.24 -10.79
N ASP A 97 -18.83 51.77 -10.41
CA ASP A 97 -19.49 51.49 -9.13
C ASP A 97 -19.75 49.98 -8.94
N ARG A 98 -20.17 49.26 -9.98
CA ARG A 98 -20.35 47.80 -9.92
C ARG A 98 -19.02 47.05 -9.89
N THR A 99 -18.04 47.49 -10.66
CA THR A 99 -16.70 46.86 -10.71
C THR A 99 -16.01 46.96 -9.35
N THR A 100 -16.11 48.12 -8.68
CA THR A 100 -15.61 48.33 -7.32
C THR A 100 -16.40 47.52 -6.28
N ALA A 101 -17.73 47.44 -6.39
CA ALA A 101 -18.55 46.57 -5.54
C ALA A 101 -18.16 45.09 -5.65
N VAL A 102 -18.04 44.53 -6.85
CA VAL A 102 -17.60 43.15 -7.11
C VAL A 102 -16.19 42.91 -6.56
N LYS A 103 -15.27 43.87 -6.73
CA LYS A 103 -13.90 43.80 -6.18
C LYS A 103 -13.90 43.76 -4.64
N SER A 104 -14.80 44.47 -3.98
CA SER A 104 -14.94 44.50 -2.52
C SER A 104 -15.44 43.16 -1.92
N LEU A 105 -16.18 42.37 -2.71
CA LEU A 105 -16.73 41.07 -2.30
C LEU A 105 -15.77 39.89 -2.50
N ARG A 106 -14.62 40.09 -3.16
CA ARG A 106 -13.60 39.03 -3.27
C ARG A 106 -13.06 38.72 -1.86
N PRO A 107 -13.22 37.49 -1.35
CA PRO A 107 -12.75 37.16 -0.01
C PRO A 107 -11.22 37.31 0.05
N GLN A 108 -10.71 38.07 1.02
CA GLN A 108 -9.27 38.16 1.25
C GLN A 108 -8.74 36.80 1.70
N ARG A 109 -8.20 36.03 0.76
CA ARG A 109 -7.59 34.73 1.04
C ARG A 109 -6.36 34.96 1.90
N ASN A 110 -6.44 34.54 3.17
CA ASN A 110 -5.35 34.62 4.14
C ASN A 110 -4.16 33.76 3.71
N TRP A 111 -3.32 34.29 2.80
CA TRP A 111 -2.24 33.56 2.14
C TRP A 111 -1.26 32.93 3.13
N LYS A 112 -1.05 33.57 4.28
CA LYS A 112 -0.25 33.02 5.40
C LYS A 112 -0.80 31.68 5.92
N ARG A 113 -2.13 31.50 5.99
CA ARG A 113 -2.76 30.23 6.43
C ARG A 113 -2.68 29.15 5.34
N THR A 114 -2.85 29.50 4.07
CA THR A 114 -2.70 28.53 2.97
C THR A 114 -1.24 28.12 2.79
N ALA A 115 -0.28 29.04 2.92
CA ALA A 115 1.15 28.74 2.92
C ALA A 115 1.52 27.83 4.10
N LEU A 116 1.02 28.11 5.31
CA LEU A 116 1.22 27.24 6.48
C LEU A 116 0.67 25.83 6.25
N GLY A 117 -0.52 25.70 5.65
CA GLY A 117 -1.10 24.41 5.30
C GLY A 117 -0.26 23.62 4.29
N LEU A 118 0.25 24.28 3.25
CA LEU A 118 1.15 23.66 2.27
C LEU A 118 2.48 23.21 2.90
N VAL A 119 3.06 24.03 3.78
CA VAL A 119 4.28 23.67 4.53
C VAL A 119 4.02 22.46 5.44
N LEU A 120 2.89 22.43 6.16
CA LEU A 120 2.52 21.31 7.04
C LEU A 120 2.40 19.99 6.24
N VAL A 121 1.72 20.02 5.09
CA VAL A 121 1.59 18.86 4.20
C VAL A 121 2.96 18.42 3.66
N GLY A 122 3.82 19.36 3.27
CA GLY A 122 5.19 19.06 2.84
C GLY A 122 6.02 18.39 3.94
N VAL A 123 5.98 18.91 5.17
CA VAL A 123 6.67 18.33 6.33
C VAL A 123 6.15 16.93 6.66
N LEU A 124 4.83 16.70 6.60
CA LEU A 124 4.25 15.38 6.80
C LEU A 124 4.68 14.38 5.71
N ALA A 125 4.71 14.79 4.45
CA ALA A 125 5.15 13.94 3.34
C ALA A 125 6.65 13.58 3.46
N VAL A 126 7.51 14.56 3.77
CA VAL A 126 8.95 14.32 4.01
C VAL A 126 9.18 13.46 5.26
N GLY A 127 8.45 13.71 6.34
CA GLY A 127 8.52 12.91 7.56
C GLY A 127 8.10 11.45 7.35
N ALA A 128 7.00 11.21 6.65
CA ALA A 128 6.58 9.87 6.25
C ALA A 128 7.61 9.19 5.35
N GLY A 129 8.14 9.90 4.35
CA GLY A 129 9.21 9.41 3.48
C GLY A 129 10.49 9.04 4.24
N TRP A 130 10.88 9.83 5.25
CA TRP A 130 12.04 9.55 6.09
C TRP A 130 11.81 8.39 7.05
N ILE A 131 10.64 8.26 7.66
CA ILE A 131 10.27 7.10 8.49
C ILE A 131 10.31 5.82 7.66
N VAL A 132 9.74 5.85 6.45
CA VAL A 132 9.82 4.73 5.50
C VAL A 132 11.27 4.45 5.14
N PHE A 133 12.08 5.44 4.75
CA PHE A 133 13.49 5.25 4.41
C PHE A 133 14.33 4.68 5.57
N ARG A 134 14.07 5.09 6.82
CA ARG A 134 14.80 4.62 7.99
C ARG A 134 14.45 3.18 8.38
N ASN A 135 13.20 2.76 8.17
CA ASN A 135 12.72 1.44 8.54
C ASN A 135 12.74 0.44 7.36
N ALA A 136 12.79 0.92 6.12
CA ALA A 136 12.97 0.10 4.93
C ALA A 136 14.46 -0.20 4.74
N GLY A 137 14.89 -1.37 5.23
CA GLY A 137 16.16 -1.95 4.82
C GLY A 137 16.25 -2.05 3.29
N THR A 138 17.44 -1.83 2.75
CA THR A 138 17.72 -1.94 1.31
C THR A 138 17.45 -3.35 0.83
N ARG A 139 16.34 -3.56 0.10
CA ARG A 139 16.03 -4.83 -0.57
C ARG A 139 16.98 -5.03 -1.74
N ALA A 140 17.65 -6.18 -1.78
CA ALA A 140 18.43 -6.57 -2.94
C ALA A 140 17.50 -6.89 -4.13
N PRO A 141 17.91 -6.64 -5.39
CA PRO A 141 17.13 -7.06 -6.54
C PRO A 141 16.94 -8.59 -6.55
N GLY A 142 15.70 -9.06 -6.43
CA GLY A 142 15.35 -10.49 -6.52
C GLY A 142 14.44 -11.05 -5.43
N GLN A 143 14.21 -10.35 -4.31
CA GLN A 143 13.36 -10.88 -3.23
C GLN A 143 11.85 -10.79 -3.55
N GLY A 144 11.16 -11.95 -3.47
CA GLY A 144 9.73 -12.11 -3.77
C GLY A 144 8.84 -12.19 -2.53
N LEU A 145 7.68 -11.52 -2.57
CA LEU A 145 6.80 -11.22 -1.44
C LEU A 145 6.25 -12.44 -0.65
N THR A 146 6.36 -13.66 -1.18
CA THR A 146 5.85 -14.91 -0.57
C THR A 146 6.85 -16.06 -0.57
N GLY A 147 8.13 -15.78 -0.89
CA GLY A 147 9.21 -16.78 -0.91
C GLY A 147 10.17 -16.72 0.27
N ASP A 148 10.29 -15.56 0.94
CA ASP A 148 11.32 -15.26 1.96
C ASP A 148 11.41 -16.37 3.03
N ALA A 149 10.33 -16.71 3.72
CA ALA A 149 10.37 -17.68 4.82
C ALA A 149 10.96 -19.06 4.45
N ARG A 150 10.64 -19.61 3.27
CA ARG A 150 11.22 -20.90 2.83
C ARG A 150 12.69 -20.73 2.44
N GLN A 151 13.04 -19.58 1.87
CA GLN A 151 14.42 -19.26 1.51
C GLN A 151 15.28 -18.99 2.76
N ASP A 152 14.71 -18.39 3.80
CA ASP A 152 15.32 -18.20 5.11
C ASP A 152 15.57 -19.54 5.82
N SER A 153 14.57 -20.43 5.84
CA SER A 153 14.73 -21.80 6.36
C SER A 153 15.84 -22.55 5.60
N ALA A 154 15.88 -22.48 4.27
CA ALA A 154 16.94 -23.09 3.45
C ALA A 154 18.33 -22.47 3.72
N ASN A 155 18.42 -21.16 3.88
CA ASN A 155 19.68 -20.46 4.23
C ASN A 155 20.18 -20.88 5.63
N LEU A 156 19.27 -21.03 6.60
CA LEU A 156 19.59 -21.51 7.94
C LEU A 156 20.06 -22.97 7.93
N ILE A 157 19.42 -23.85 7.15
CA ILE A 157 19.87 -25.24 6.96
C ILE A 157 21.29 -25.28 6.40
N LEU A 158 21.58 -24.49 5.36
CA LEU A 158 22.92 -24.40 4.77
C LEU A 158 23.96 -23.85 5.77
N GLN A 159 23.58 -22.86 6.59
CA GLN A 159 24.42 -22.33 7.67
C GLN A 159 24.70 -23.40 8.73
N ALA A 160 23.68 -24.16 9.15
CA ALA A 160 23.80 -25.23 10.14
C ALA A 160 24.66 -26.40 9.64
N GLN A 161 24.54 -26.76 8.36
CA GLN A 161 25.44 -27.72 7.70
C GLN A 161 26.88 -27.21 7.65
N GLY A 162 27.09 -25.92 7.35
CA GLY A 162 28.40 -25.29 7.39
C GLY A 162 29.03 -25.31 8.80
N LEU A 163 28.23 -25.06 9.85
CA LEU A 163 28.66 -25.19 11.24
C LEU A 163 28.98 -26.64 11.62
N THR A 164 28.18 -27.60 11.15
CA THR A 164 28.40 -29.05 11.35
C THR A 164 29.73 -29.50 10.74
N GLY A 165 30.02 -29.10 9.50
CA GLY A 165 31.29 -29.41 8.84
C GLY A 165 32.50 -28.77 9.53
N GLN A 166 32.36 -27.54 10.03
CA GLN A 166 33.39 -26.90 10.84
C GLN A 166 33.62 -27.61 12.18
N ALA A 167 32.56 -28.11 12.83
CA ALA A 167 32.64 -28.87 14.06
C ALA A 167 33.37 -30.20 13.85
N GLN A 168 33.04 -30.93 12.78
CA GLN A 168 33.74 -32.15 12.36
C GLN A 168 35.23 -31.89 12.06
N ALA A 169 35.56 -30.79 11.38
CA ALA A 169 36.94 -30.40 11.15
C ALA A 169 37.68 -30.06 12.46
N SER A 170 37.02 -29.42 13.43
CA SER A 170 37.59 -29.15 14.76
C SER A 170 37.82 -30.45 15.56
N LEU A 171 36.91 -31.44 15.48
CA LEU A 171 37.13 -32.78 16.07
C LEU A 171 38.36 -33.46 15.46
N GLN A 172 38.49 -33.46 14.13
CA GLN A 172 39.65 -34.04 13.43
C GLN A 172 40.97 -33.35 13.78
N ALA A 173 40.93 -32.06 14.14
CA ALA A 173 42.07 -31.31 14.65
C ALA A 173 42.32 -31.50 16.17
N GLY A 174 41.50 -32.30 16.87
CA GLY A 174 41.59 -32.55 18.31
C GLY A 174 40.99 -31.47 19.22
N ASP A 175 40.33 -30.45 18.66
CA ASP A 175 39.70 -29.35 19.41
C ASP A 175 38.23 -29.66 19.71
N SER A 176 38.00 -30.63 20.59
CA SER A 176 36.65 -31.09 20.98
C SER A 176 35.82 -29.99 21.64
N ALA A 177 36.45 -29.06 22.37
CA ALA A 177 35.75 -27.96 23.02
C ALA A 177 35.21 -26.93 22.02
N LYS A 178 35.94 -26.65 20.93
CA LYS A 178 35.45 -25.83 19.83
C LYS A 178 34.42 -26.57 18.99
N ALA A 179 34.64 -27.86 18.72
CA ALA A 179 33.69 -28.68 17.99
C ALA A 179 32.31 -28.71 18.67
N LEU A 180 32.26 -28.94 19.99
CA LEU A 180 31.02 -28.94 20.77
C LEU A 180 30.24 -27.61 20.60
N LYS A 181 30.91 -26.46 20.77
CA LYS A 181 30.30 -25.15 20.55
C LYS A 181 29.76 -24.94 19.13
N GLN A 182 30.43 -25.51 18.13
CA GLN A 182 30.01 -25.43 16.73
C GLN A 182 28.81 -26.36 16.46
N PHE A 183 28.75 -27.55 17.07
CA PHE A 183 27.58 -28.42 17.03
C PHE A 183 26.37 -27.80 17.76
N GLU A 184 26.55 -27.25 18.96
CA GLU A 184 25.51 -26.49 19.69
C GLU A 184 24.95 -25.34 18.83
N SER A 185 25.84 -24.60 18.16
CA SER A 185 25.46 -23.53 17.23
C SER A 185 24.70 -24.07 16.01
N ALA A 186 25.06 -25.26 15.50
CA ALA A 186 24.34 -25.91 14.41
C ALA A 186 22.93 -26.33 14.83
N VAL A 187 22.76 -26.94 16.02
CA VAL A 187 21.44 -27.29 16.59
C VAL A 187 20.56 -26.04 16.70
N GLN A 188 21.05 -24.96 17.30
CA GLN A 188 20.32 -23.68 17.42
C GLN A 188 19.96 -23.05 16.06
N THR A 189 20.70 -23.37 15.00
CA THR A 189 20.42 -22.88 13.65
C THR A 189 19.38 -23.76 12.95
N TYR A 190 19.41 -25.09 13.16
CA TYR A 190 18.32 -25.97 12.75
C TYR A 190 17.01 -25.70 13.50
N ASP A 191 17.06 -25.37 14.79
CA ASP A 191 15.88 -24.96 15.56
C ASP A 191 15.16 -23.79 14.88
N LYS A 192 15.88 -22.73 14.52
CA LYS A 192 15.33 -21.58 13.78
C LYS A 192 14.81 -21.96 12.39
N ALA A 193 15.48 -22.90 11.70
CA ALA A 193 14.99 -23.38 10.42
C ALA A 193 13.65 -24.11 10.55
N LEU A 194 13.47 -24.89 11.62
CA LEU A 194 12.24 -25.61 11.97
C LEU A 194 11.15 -24.69 12.53
N GLU A 195 11.47 -23.62 13.26
CA GLU A 195 10.51 -22.57 13.63
C GLU A 195 9.82 -21.97 12.39
N ILE A 196 10.56 -21.80 11.29
CA ILE A 196 10.05 -21.24 10.03
C ILE A 196 9.41 -22.31 9.13
N SER A 197 9.88 -23.56 9.18
CA SER A 197 9.34 -24.68 8.40
C SER A 197 9.34 -25.96 9.24
N PRO A 198 8.31 -26.17 10.08
CA PRO A 198 8.28 -27.26 11.05
C PRO A 198 8.38 -28.66 10.45
N GLU A 199 7.86 -28.86 9.24
CA GLU A 199 7.86 -30.14 8.51
C GLU A 199 9.10 -30.30 7.58
N ASN A 200 10.16 -29.50 7.78
CA ASN A 200 11.35 -29.61 6.95
C ASN A 200 12.18 -30.85 7.33
N VAL A 201 11.96 -31.93 6.57
CA VAL A 201 12.63 -33.23 6.67
C VAL A 201 14.16 -33.10 6.74
N GLN A 202 14.76 -32.22 5.93
CA GLN A 202 16.21 -32.03 5.89
C GLN A 202 16.73 -31.43 7.21
N ALA A 203 16.03 -30.44 7.75
CA ALA A 203 16.36 -29.82 9.04
C ALA A 203 16.17 -30.80 10.20
N MET A 204 15.05 -31.53 10.25
CA MET A 204 14.81 -32.59 11.25
C MET A 204 15.94 -33.62 11.25
N THR A 205 16.27 -34.13 10.06
CA THR A 205 17.25 -35.21 9.87
C THR A 205 18.65 -34.81 10.34
N TYR A 206 19.19 -33.69 9.84
CA TYR A 206 20.53 -33.28 10.23
C TYR A 206 20.59 -32.71 11.66
N ARG A 207 19.50 -32.15 12.20
CA ARG A 207 19.42 -31.81 13.62
C ARG A 207 19.53 -33.05 14.50
N GLY A 208 18.78 -34.11 14.18
CA GLY A 208 18.86 -35.39 14.89
C GLY A 208 20.27 -36.00 14.81
N TRP A 209 20.89 -35.97 13.63
CA TRP A 209 22.28 -36.42 13.46
C TRP A 209 23.29 -35.62 14.29
N VAL A 210 23.16 -34.28 14.36
CA VAL A 210 24.05 -33.46 15.19
C VAL A 210 23.83 -33.72 16.68
N LEU A 211 22.59 -33.89 17.14
CA LEU A 211 22.31 -34.29 18.53
C LEU A 211 23.00 -35.61 18.89
N HIS A 212 22.88 -36.64 18.04
CA HIS A 212 23.56 -37.92 18.25
C HIS A 212 25.09 -37.76 18.23
N THR A 213 25.63 -36.92 17.34
CA THR A 213 27.07 -36.61 17.31
C THR A 213 27.55 -35.95 18.61
N ILE A 214 26.75 -35.08 19.24
CA ILE A 214 27.03 -34.52 20.57
C ILE A 214 26.94 -35.63 21.64
N ALA A 215 25.91 -36.48 21.57
CA ALA A 215 25.68 -37.57 22.52
C ALA A 215 26.87 -38.54 22.62
N LEU A 216 27.45 -38.94 21.47
CA LEU A 216 28.64 -39.79 21.38
C LEU A 216 29.89 -39.22 22.09
N ASN A 217 29.91 -37.91 22.38
CA ASN A 217 30.99 -37.21 23.05
C ASN A 217 30.57 -36.66 24.43
N SER A 218 29.42 -37.10 24.96
CA SER A 218 28.82 -36.59 26.20
C SER A 218 28.79 -37.65 27.31
N GLU A 219 28.64 -37.17 28.55
CA GLU A 219 28.35 -38.03 29.71
C GLU A 219 27.07 -38.84 29.50
N ALA A 220 27.04 -40.09 29.98
CA ALA A 220 26.01 -41.06 29.63
C ALA A 220 24.55 -40.62 29.91
N SER A 221 24.32 -39.83 30.95
CA SER A 221 22.99 -39.27 31.26
C SER A 221 22.54 -38.22 30.26
N VAL A 222 23.46 -37.38 29.77
CA VAL A 222 23.20 -36.36 28.75
C VAL A 222 23.07 -37.00 27.38
N ALA A 223 23.93 -37.99 27.09
CA ALA A 223 23.89 -38.76 25.85
C ALA A 223 22.52 -39.44 25.64
N ALA A 224 21.97 -40.08 26.69
CA ALA A 224 20.66 -40.73 26.62
C ALA A 224 19.51 -39.76 26.28
N GLU A 225 19.52 -38.54 26.82
CA GLU A 225 18.52 -37.52 26.50
C GLU A 225 18.67 -37.00 25.06
N LEU A 226 19.92 -36.72 24.64
CA LEU A 226 20.23 -36.27 23.28
C LEU A 226 19.87 -37.33 22.23
N ASP A 227 20.12 -38.61 22.49
CA ASP A 227 19.76 -39.73 21.62
C ASP A 227 18.26 -39.95 21.54
N GLN A 228 17.53 -39.78 22.65
CA GLN A 228 16.06 -39.81 22.65
C GLN A 228 15.49 -38.68 21.78
N GLN A 229 16.04 -37.47 21.89
CA GLN A 229 15.64 -36.36 21.03
C GLN A 229 16.03 -36.62 19.57
N ALA A 230 17.24 -37.12 19.31
CA ALA A 230 17.73 -37.44 17.97
C ALA A 230 16.82 -38.46 17.26
N ARG A 231 16.51 -39.58 17.93
CA ARG A 231 15.58 -40.60 17.42
C ARG A 231 14.22 -40.00 17.09
N LYS A 232 13.65 -39.17 17.98
CA LYS A 232 12.36 -38.52 17.73
C LYS A 232 12.35 -37.68 16.45
N TYR A 233 13.38 -36.85 16.22
CA TYR A 233 13.45 -36.04 14.98
C TYR A 233 13.63 -36.91 13.73
N LEU A 234 14.35 -38.03 13.83
CA LEU A 234 14.52 -38.98 12.72
C LEU A 234 13.22 -39.74 12.43
N ASP A 235 12.46 -40.12 13.47
CA ASP A 235 11.13 -40.73 13.34
C ASP A 235 10.14 -39.77 12.65
N GLU A 236 10.11 -38.50 13.06
CA GLU A 236 9.28 -37.46 12.46
C GLU A 236 9.69 -37.18 11.00
N ALA A 237 11.00 -37.16 10.70
CA ALA A 237 11.51 -37.01 9.33
C ALA A 237 11.08 -38.17 8.42
N ILE A 238 11.23 -39.42 8.87
CA ILE A 238 10.85 -40.63 8.12
C ILE A 238 9.33 -40.72 7.95
N ALA A 239 8.55 -40.26 8.93
CA ALA A 239 7.09 -40.20 8.82
C ALA A 239 6.62 -39.13 7.82
N THR A 240 7.37 -38.02 7.70
CA THR A 240 7.06 -36.90 6.79
C THR A 240 7.47 -37.20 5.35
N ASP A 241 8.67 -37.74 5.13
CA ASP A 241 9.13 -38.24 3.83
C ASP A 241 9.83 -39.60 3.96
N PRO A 242 9.10 -40.71 3.75
CA PRO A 242 9.66 -42.06 3.75
C PRO A 242 10.68 -42.35 2.62
N THR A 243 10.95 -41.41 1.72
CA THR A 243 11.95 -41.55 0.64
C THR A 243 13.27 -40.84 0.94
N PHE A 244 13.31 -39.96 1.95
CA PHE A 244 14.52 -39.25 2.36
C PHE A 244 15.50 -40.17 3.10
N SER A 245 16.38 -40.81 2.33
CA SER A 245 17.22 -41.91 2.79
C SER A 245 18.16 -41.55 3.95
N ASP A 246 18.70 -40.33 4.00
CA ASP A 246 19.56 -39.84 5.09
C ASP A 246 18.95 -40.07 6.48
N ALA A 247 17.62 -39.93 6.62
CA ALA A 247 16.94 -40.12 7.89
C ALA A 247 16.99 -41.59 8.37
N ARG A 248 16.77 -42.56 7.46
CA ARG A 248 16.96 -44.00 7.75
C ARG A 248 18.41 -44.34 8.02
N VAL A 249 19.33 -43.76 7.25
CA VAL A 249 20.78 -43.97 7.42
C VAL A 249 21.21 -43.55 8.83
N PHE A 250 20.84 -42.35 9.27
CA PHE A 250 21.21 -41.84 10.59
C PHE A 250 20.48 -42.55 11.73
N ARG A 251 19.20 -42.95 11.56
CA ARG A 251 18.48 -43.72 12.59
C ARG A 251 19.07 -45.12 12.75
N ALA A 252 19.42 -45.80 11.65
CA ALA A 252 20.12 -47.07 11.70
C ALA A 252 21.49 -46.98 12.40
N ILE A 253 22.26 -45.91 12.18
CA ILE A 253 23.53 -45.68 12.89
C ILE A 253 23.30 -45.49 14.40
N LEU A 254 22.33 -44.65 14.79
CA LEU A 254 21.94 -44.42 16.18
C LEU A 254 21.51 -45.72 16.87
N GLU A 255 20.68 -46.52 16.19
CA GLU A 255 20.21 -47.82 16.70
C GLU A 255 21.33 -48.85 16.80
N ARG A 256 22.24 -48.92 15.81
CA ARG A 256 23.46 -49.74 15.86
C ARG A 256 24.35 -49.36 17.04
N ASN A 257 24.52 -48.06 17.32
CA ASN A 257 25.27 -47.56 18.47
C ASN A 257 24.61 -47.91 19.82
N ALA A 258 23.28 -47.82 19.90
CA ALA A 258 22.50 -48.31 21.04
C ALA A 258 22.55 -49.85 21.20
N GLY A 259 22.93 -50.57 20.14
CA GLY A 259 22.92 -52.04 20.04
C GLY A 259 21.57 -52.64 19.69
N GLU A 260 20.63 -51.82 19.23
CA GLU A 260 19.30 -52.22 18.75
C GLU A 260 19.40 -52.74 17.30
N PHE A 261 20.26 -53.73 17.08
CA PHE A 261 20.63 -54.24 15.74
C PHE A 261 19.42 -54.71 14.91
N ALA A 262 18.37 -55.21 15.57
CA ALA A 262 17.14 -55.62 14.89
C ALA A 262 16.37 -54.42 14.32
N ALA A 263 16.33 -53.28 15.02
CA ALA A 263 15.71 -52.05 14.52
C ALA A 263 16.55 -51.45 13.39
N ALA A 264 17.87 -51.33 13.61
CA ALA A 264 18.79 -50.81 12.61
C ALA A 264 18.70 -51.59 11.28
N LYS A 265 18.55 -52.92 11.34
CA LYS A 265 18.33 -53.76 10.15
C LYS A 265 17.08 -53.39 9.36
N VAL A 266 15.96 -53.06 10.01
CA VAL A 266 14.71 -52.68 9.34
C VAL A 266 14.92 -51.44 8.47
N ASP A 267 15.62 -50.43 9.00
CA ASP A 267 15.94 -49.22 8.22
C ASP A 267 16.94 -49.50 7.10
N LEU A 268 17.98 -50.29 7.36
CA LEU A 268 19.02 -50.63 6.37
C LEU A 268 18.49 -51.45 5.20
N ASP A 269 17.49 -52.30 5.43
CA ASP A 269 16.78 -53.05 4.38
C ASP A 269 15.79 -52.17 3.60
N ALA A 270 15.34 -51.04 4.17
CA ALA A 270 14.40 -50.08 3.57
C ALA A 270 15.07 -48.88 2.86
N ILE A 271 16.40 -48.87 2.72
CA ILE A 271 17.15 -47.88 1.94
C ILE A 271 17.30 -48.37 0.49
N ASP A 272 16.84 -47.55 -0.48
CA ASP A 272 17.19 -47.76 -1.89
C ASP A 272 18.64 -47.31 -2.12
N MET A 273 19.53 -48.31 -2.27
CA MET A 273 20.96 -48.09 -2.52
C MET A 273 21.25 -47.34 -3.83
N ASN A 274 20.29 -47.26 -4.76
CA ASN A 274 20.44 -46.50 -6.01
C ASN A 274 20.03 -45.02 -5.86
N ALA A 275 19.27 -44.68 -4.81
CA ALA A 275 18.78 -43.34 -4.54
C ALA A 275 19.72 -42.52 -3.61
N ILE A 276 20.72 -43.17 -3.00
CA ILE A 276 21.71 -42.50 -2.14
C ILE A 276 22.97 -42.09 -2.90
N PRO A 277 23.66 -40.99 -2.48
CA PRO A 277 24.95 -40.61 -3.04
C PRO A 277 26.02 -41.70 -2.86
N MET A 278 26.94 -41.82 -3.82
CA MET A 278 28.03 -42.81 -3.78
C MET A 278 28.85 -42.80 -2.48
N TYR A 279 29.04 -41.65 -1.84
CA TYR A 279 29.79 -41.54 -0.58
C TYR A 279 29.04 -42.14 0.62
N MET A 280 27.72 -42.28 0.55
CA MET A 280 26.91 -42.94 1.59
C MET A 280 26.85 -44.46 1.40
N ILE A 281 27.06 -44.98 0.19
CA ILE A 281 27.00 -46.43 -0.08
C ILE A 281 28.02 -47.21 0.78
N SER A 282 29.26 -46.71 0.89
CA SER A 282 30.28 -47.32 1.74
C SER A 282 29.90 -47.28 3.22
N MET A 283 29.36 -46.14 3.69
CA MET A 283 28.88 -45.97 5.07
C MET A 283 27.74 -46.95 5.39
N VAL A 284 26.71 -47.03 4.53
CA VAL A 284 25.56 -47.94 4.71
C VAL A 284 26.00 -49.41 4.69
N ASN A 285 26.96 -49.77 3.83
CA ASN A 285 27.50 -51.13 3.80
C ASN A 285 28.27 -51.48 5.08
N GLY A 286 29.09 -50.56 5.61
CA GLY A 286 29.78 -50.75 6.89
C GLY A 286 28.79 -50.96 8.06
N VAL A 287 27.75 -50.13 8.15
CA VAL A 287 26.70 -50.28 9.17
C VAL A 287 25.95 -51.61 9.00
N LYS A 288 25.69 -52.07 7.76
CA LYS A 288 25.10 -53.40 7.49
C LYS A 288 26.00 -54.54 7.99
N GLU A 289 27.31 -54.43 7.81
CA GLU A 289 28.28 -55.43 8.30
C GLU A 289 28.35 -55.45 9.84
N ASP A 290 28.33 -54.29 10.49
CA ASP A 290 28.33 -54.20 11.95
C ASP A 290 27.05 -54.73 12.57
N VAL A 291 25.89 -54.37 12.01
CA VAL A 291 24.57 -54.89 12.43
C VAL A 291 24.50 -56.40 12.25
N ALA A 292 25.05 -56.95 11.16
CA ALA A 292 25.12 -58.40 10.94
C ALA A 292 26.09 -59.10 11.91
N ALA A 293 27.15 -58.43 12.35
CA ALA A 293 28.15 -58.94 13.28
C ALA A 293 27.84 -58.66 14.77
N GLY A 294 26.81 -57.87 15.08
CA GLY A 294 26.50 -57.41 16.44
C GLY A 294 27.53 -56.46 17.04
N ARG A 295 28.24 -55.69 16.20
CA ARG A 295 29.28 -54.73 16.64
C ARG A 295 28.71 -53.33 16.85
N ARG A 296 29.29 -52.63 17.82
CA ARG A 296 29.16 -51.18 18.02
C ARG A 296 30.49 -50.53 17.63
N ASP A 297 30.45 -49.33 17.09
CA ASP A 297 31.64 -48.45 16.96
C ASP A 297 32.09 -47.91 18.33
#